data_AF-A0AAX2SU79-F1
#
_entry.id   AF-A0AAX2SU79-F1
#
_cell.length_a   1.000
_cell.length_b   1.000
_cell.length_c   1.000
_cell.angle_alpha   90.00
_cell.angle_beta   90.00
_cell.angle_gamma   90.00
#
_symmetry.space_group_name_H-M   'P 1'
#
loop_
_entity.id
_entity.type
_entity.pdbx_description
1 polymer ?
#
loop_
_entity_poly.entity_id
_entity_poly.type
_entity_poly.pdbx_seq_one_letter_code
_entity_poly.pdbx_strand_id
1 'polypeptide(L)'
;MEKKQVATLINEAKDYQLANVVRTYIKAIEGNDIGRDKIEWMQSIANWIDPLISEDNPYLGKRKHGESDKKKAEYLGEATESRYTFDNYLNWL
;
A
#
# COMPACT_ATOMS: atom_id res chain seq x y z
N MET A 1 -18.84 -18.38 -3.70
CA MET A 1 -17.63 -18.86 -3.01
C MET A 1 -16.37 -18.59 -3.83
N GLU A 2 -16.34 -18.86 -5.13
CA GLU A 2 -15.17 -18.56 -5.99
C GLU A 2 -14.97 -17.06 -6.30
N LYS A 3 -16.04 -16.33 -6.68
CA LYS A 3 -15.96 -14.89 -6.99
C LYS A 3 -15.29 -14.04 -5.88
N LYS A 4 -15.54 -14.40 -4.61
CA LYS A 4 -14.93 -13.74 -3.46
C LYS A 4 -13.45 -14.08 -3.34
N GLN A 5 -13.08 -15.34 -3.55
CA GLN A 5 -11.68 -15.79 -3.53
C GLN A 5 -10.87 -15.13 -4.64
N VAL A 6 -11.41 -15.04 -5.86
CA VAL A 6 -10.78 -14.33 -6.99
C VAL A 6 -10.60 -12.85 -6.66
N ALA A 7 -11.61 -12.19 -6.08
CA ALA A 7 -11.50 -10.78 -5.69
C ALA A 7 -10.42 -10.56 -4.61
N THR A 8 -10.36 -11.43 -3.60
CA THR A 8 -9.32 -11.39 -2.56
C THR A 8 -7.93 -11.55 -3.15
N LEU A 9 -7.73 -12.55 -4.03
CA LEU A 9 -6.45 -12.79 -4.69
C LEU A 9 -6.01 -11.58 -5.53
N ILE A 10 -6.93 -10.96 -6.27
CA ILE A 10 -6.62 -9.76 -7.07
C ILE A 10 -6.20 -8.61 -6.15
N ASN A 11 -6.88 -8.40 -5.02
CA ASN A 11 -6.54 -7.32 -4.09
C ASN A 11 -5.18 -7.54 -3.42
N GLU A 12 -4.87 -8.79 -3.05
CA GLU A 12 -3.55 -9.17 -2.51
C GLU A 12 -2.45 -9.00 -3.57
N ALA A 13 -2.68 -9.44 -4.81
CA ALA A 13 -1.70 -9.30 -5.89
C ALA A 13 -1.39 -7.81 -6.21
N LYS A 14 -2.40 -6.94 -6.18
CA LYS A 14 -2.22 -5.48 -6.31
C LYS A 14 -1.36 -4.91 -5.19
N ASP A 15 -1.62 -5.31 -3.95
CA ASP A 15 -0.84 -4.89 -2.79
C ASP A 15 0.62 -5.37 -2.91
N TYR A 16 0.86 -6.62 -3.33
CA TYR A 16 2.20 -7.14 -3.60
C TYR A 16 2.93 -6.34 -4.69
N GLN A 17 2.25 -6.03 -5.80
CA GLN A 17 2.82 -5.20 -6.87
C GLN A 17 3.18 -3.79 -6.35
N LEU A 18 2.30 -3.16 -5.59
CA LEU A 18 2.53 -1.83 -5.01
C LEU A 18 3.74 -1.83 -4.06
N ALA A 19 3.86 -2.83 -3.17
CA ALA A 19 5.01 -2.94 -2.27
C ALA A 19 6.34 -3.02 -3.05
N ASN A 20 6.37 -3.76 -4.15
CA ASN A 20 7.56 -3.86 -5.01
C ASN A 20 7.87 -2.55 -5.76
N VAL A 21 6.84 -1.82 -6.20
CA VAL A 21 7.01 -0.48 -6.78
C VAL A 21 7.63 0.47 -5.76
N VAL A 22 7.14 0.48 -4.51
CA VAL A 22 7.69 1.32 -3.44
C VAL A 22 9.16 0.96 -3.16
N ARG A 23 9.50 -0.32 -3.07
CA ARG A 23 10.91 -0.76 -2.88
C ARG A 23 11.81 -0.35 -4.05
N THR A 24 11.29 -0.41 -5.27
CA THR A 24 12.03 0.03 -6.47
C THR A 24 12.27 1.54 -6.42
N TYR A 25 11.26 2.31 -6.01
CA TYR A 25 11.39 3.76 -5.81
C TYR A 25 12.44 4.09 -4.74
N ILE A 26 12.40 3.41 -3.58
CA ILE A 26 13.38 3.59 -2.50
C ILE A 26 14.80 3.38 -3.04
N LYS A 27 15.07 2.27 -3.74
CA LYS A 27 16.38 1.99 -4.35
C LYS A 27 16.81 3.08 -5.35
N ALA A 28 15.88 3.67 -6.10
CA ALA A 28 16.18 4.73 -7.04
C ALA A 28 16.59 6.05 -6.36
N ILE A 29 16.21 6.25 -5.09
CA ILE A 29 16.45 7.49 -4.35
C ILE A 29 17.43 7.36 -3.18
N GLU A 30 17.89 6.14 -2.85
CA GLU A 30 18.87 5.85 -1.78
C GLU A 30 20.21 6.56 -1.97
N GLY A 31 20.55 7.01 -3.19
CA GLY A 31 21.76 7.78 -3.50
C GLY A 31 21.61 9.30 -3.42
N ASN A 32 20.40 9.80 -3.14
CA ASN A 32 20.14 11.23 -2.96
C ASN A 32 20.35 11.64 -1.50
N ASP A 33 20.38 12.95 -1.22
CA ASP A 33 20.44 13.49 0.15
C ASP A 33 19.07 13.36 0.87
N ILE A 34 18.56 12.13 0.91
CA ILE A 34 17.35 11.75 1.61
C ILE A 34 17.77 11.15 2.94
N GLY A 35 17.32 11.77 4.03
CA GLY A 35 17.60 11.30 5.38
C GLY A 35 17.22 9.83 5.59
N ARG A 36 18.08 9.09 6.30
CA ARG A 36 17.92 7.66 6.60
C ARG A 36 16.55 7.34 7.21
N ASP A 37 16.08 8.16 8.15
CA ASP A 37 14.78 7.97 8.80
C ASP A 37 13.61 7.94 7.81
N LYS A 38 13.70 8.72 6.72
CA LYS A 38 12.68 8.73 5.66
C LYS A 38 12.73 7.45 4.84
N ILE A 39 13.93 6.93 4.54
CA ILE A 39 14.11 5.65 3.86
C ILE A 39 13.53 4.50 4.70
N GLU A 40 13.87 4.46 5.98
CA GLU A 40 13.37 3.44 6.92
C GLU A 40 11.84 3.50 7.07
N TRP A 41 11.28 4.70 7.15
CA TRP A 41 9.82 4.88 7.13
C TRP A 41 9.21 4.32 5.83
N MET A 42 9.72 4.67 4.65
CA MET A 42 9.20 4.14 3.38
C MET A 42 9.32 2.61 3.28
N GLN A 43 10.40 2.02 3.81
CA GLN A 43 10.58 0.57 3.88
C GLN A 43 9.51 -0.07 4.78
N SER A 44 9.23 0.51 5.95
CA SER A 44 8.14 0.03 6.83
C SER A 44 6.76 0.11 6.17
N ILE A 45 6.52 1.14 5.35
CA ILE A 45 5.28 1.25 4.58
C ILE A 45 5.20 0.16 3.51
N ALA A 46 6.30 -0.16 2.82
CA ALA A 46 6.33 -1.27 1.88
C ALA A 46 6.04 -2.62 2.55
N ASN A 47 6.57 -2.86 3.75
CA ASN A 47 6.30 -4.08 4.52
C ASN A 47 4.84 -4.17 5.01
N TRP A 48 4.24 -3.04 5.35
CA TRP A 48 2.82 -2.97 5.70
C TRP A 48 1.90 -3.21 4.49
N ILE A 49 2.31 -2.79 3.29
CA ILE A 49 1.57 -3.00 2.04
C ILE A 49 1.69 -4.45 1.55
N ASP A 50 2.85 -5.08 1.71
CA ASP A 50 3.14 -6.41 1.15
C ASP A 50 2.35 -7.53 1.87
N PRO A 51 1.46 -8.27 1.20
CA PRO A 51 0.68 -9.33 1.84
C PRO A 51 1.52 -10.54 2.27
N LEU A 52 2.75 -10.70 1.76
CA LEU A 52 3.65 -11.78 2.15
C LEU A 52 4.44 -11.45 3.41
N ILE A 53 4.58 -10.17 3.74
CA ILE A 53 5.23 -9.71 4.98
C ILE A 53 4.17 -9.33 6.01
N SER A 54 3.19 -8.52 5.61
CA SER A 54 2.03 -8.09 6.39
C SER A 54 2.43 -7.54 7.77
N GLU A 55 3.46 -6.69 7.80
CA GLU A 55 3.94 -6.06 9.03
C GLU A 55 2.90 -5.10 9.61
N ASP A 56 2.70 -5.12 10.93
CA ASP A 56 1.76 -4.21 11.59
C ASP A 56 2.33 -2.80 11.61
N ASN A 57 1.56 -1.82 11.15
CA ASN A 57 1.94 -0.42 11.27
C ASN A 57 1.43 0.13 12.61
N PRO A 58 2.26 0.82 13.43
CA PRO A 58 1.84 1.35 14.73
C PRO A 58 0.67 2.34 14.69
N TYR A 59 0.46 3.02 13.55
CA TYR A 59 -0.59 4.03 13.38
C TYR A 59 -1.78 3.50 12.57
N LEU A 60 -1.52 2.62 11.59
CA LEU A 60 -2.54 2.11 10.66
C LEU A 60 -3.06 0.70 11.04
N GLY A 61 -2.40 0.02 11.98
CA GLY A 61 -2.68 -1.36 12.34
C GLY A 61 -2.41 -2.35 11.19
N LYS A 62 -3.11 -3.48 11.19
CA LYS A 62 -3.02 -4.48 10.12
C LYS A 62 -3.74 -4.04 8.86
N ARG A 63 -3.05 -4.09 7.73
CA ARG A 63 -3.66 -3.90 6.42
C ARG A 63 -4.64 -5.04 6.11
N LYS A 64 -5.81 -4.69 5.58
CA LYS A 64 -6.84 -5.66 5.16
C LYS A 64 -6.65 -5.99 3.68
N HIS A 65 -5.60 -6.76 3.34
CA HIS A 65 -5.19 -7.00 1.94
C HIS A 65 -6.29 -7.55 1.02
N GLY A 66 -7.19 -8.39 1.56
CA GLY A 66 -8.30 -8.95 0.79
C GLY A 66 -9.46 -7.98 0.52
N GLU A 67 -9.49 -6.80 1.14
CA GLU A 67 -10.53 -5.79 0.94
C GLU A 67 -10.25 -4.94 -0.31
N SER A 68 -11.31 -4.33 -0.84
CA SER A 68 -11.18 -3.44 -2.00
C SER A 68 -10.36 -2.19 -1.67
N ASP A 69 -9.77 -1.60 -2.70
CA ASP A 69 -8.98 -0.37 -2.58
C ASP A 69 -9.78 0.76 -1.89
N LYS A 70 -11.08 0.90 -2.21
CA LYS A 70 -11.99 1.83 -1.54
C LYS A 70 -12.03 1.64 -0.02
N LYS A 71 -12.22 0.40 0.45
CA LYS A 71 -12.27 0.12 1.89
C LYS A 71 -10.90 0.32 2.54
N LYS A 72 -9.82 -0.01 1.83
CA LYS A 72 -8.44 0.24 2.28
C LYS A 72 -8.19 1.75 2.48
N ALA A 73 -8.73 2.59 1.60
CA ALA A 73 -8.66 4.05 1.72
C ALA A 73 -9.50 4.62 2.89
N GLU A 74 -10.67 4.05 3.16
CA GLU A 74 -11.49 4.44 4.33
C GLU A 74 -10.72 4.30 5.65
N TYR A 75 -9.82 3.30 5.78
CA TYR A 75 -8.96 3.13 6.97
C TYR A 75 -7.87 4.19 7.13
N LEU A 76 -7.52 4.91 6.06
CA LEU A 76 -6.53 6.00 6.10
C LEU A 76 -7.14 7.33 6.57
N GLY A 77 -8.44 7.36 6.88
CA GLY A 77 -9.13 8.55 7.40
C GLY A 77 -9.61 9.53 6.34
N GLU A 78 -9.61 9.18 5.06
CA GLU A 78 -10.16 10.03 4.01
C GLU A 78 -11.69 9.90 3.89
N ALA A 79 -12.39 10.59 4.78
CA ALA A 79 -13.48 11.45 4.33
C ALA A 79 -12.86 12.77 3.84
N THR A 80 -12.09 12.75 2.76
CA THR A 80 -11.64 13.99 2.12
C THR A 80 -12.76 14.46 1.19
N GLU A 81 -13.28 15.66 1.44
CA GLU A 81 -14.19 16.38 0.55
C GLU A 81 -13.48 16.82 -0.76
N SER A 82 -12.84 15.88 -1.45
CA SER A 82 -12.16 16.09 -2.71
C SER A 82 -12.40 14.86 -3.58
N ARG A 83 -13.18 15.05 -4.65
CA ARG A 83 -13.48 14.07 -5.72
C ARG A 83 -12.25 13.61 -6.53
N TYR A 84 -11.04 13.74 -6.00
CA TYR A 84 -9.79 13.30 -6.59
C TYR A 84 -9.07 12.39 -5.60
N THR A 85 -9.53 11.13 -5.53
CA THR A 85 -9.09 10.14 -4.56
C THR A 85 -7.80 9.42 -4.99
N PHE A 86 -7.12 8.84 -3.99
CA PHE A 86 -6.07 7.81 -4.06
C PHE A 86 -6.34 6.70 -5.11
N ASP A 87 -7.60 6.47 -5.48
CA ASP A 87 -8.04 5.61 -6.59
C ASP A 87 -7.33 5.93 -7.92
N ASN A 88 -6.98 7.21 -8.16
CA ASN A 88 -6.27 7.60 -9.39
C ASN A 88 -4.82 7.11 -9.45
N TYR A 89 -4.14 6.94 -8.31
CA TYR A 89 -2.77 6.43 -8.29
C TYR A 89 -2.73 4.90 -8.48
N LEU A 90 -3.76 4.18 -8.04
CA LEU A 90 -3.87 2.73 -8.25
C LEU A 90 -4.39 2.36 -9.65
N ASN A 91 -5.08 3.27 -10.35
CA ASN A 91 -5.46 3.09 -11.75
C ASN A 91 -4.29 3.30 -12.76
N TRP A 92 -3.12 3.73 -12.30
CA TRP A 92 -1.91 3.92 -13.10
C TRP A 92 -0.91 2.74 -13.00
N LEU A 93 -1.28 1.66 -12.29
CA LEU A 93 -0.53 0.40 -12.17
C LEU A 93 -1.38 -0.78 -12.64
#